data_AF-A0A968IL95-F1
#
_entry.id   AF-A0A968IL95-F1
#
_cell.length_a   1.000
_cell.length_b   1.000
_cell.length_c   1.000
_cell.angle_alpha   90.00
_cell.angle_beta   90.00
_cell.angle_gamma   90.00
#
_symmetry.space_group_name_H-M   'P 1'
#
loop_
_entity.id
_entity.type
_entity.pdbx_description
1 polymer ?
#
loop_
_entity_poly.entity_id
_entity_poly.type
_entity_poly.pdbx_seq_one_letter_code
_entity_poly.pdbx_strand_id
1 'polypeptide(L)'
;MSQTGGTRSTNENITQNGKRITCEWYNAPLVSEAGEVIGVASFVMDISDRRRAEITLQQTNEKLEARVAKRTADLEQVIDQLHAEIDDRIQAETELRASQQLLQNILDNTGAYVFVKDYLHNDGKYLLMNRQFEVLLNCDRQAMRQKNDYDLFPKPIADQLYKTISKFSLAARRCNKKKSSC
;
A
#
# COMPACT_ATOMS: atom_id res chain seq x y z
N MET A 1 25.23 49.10 -50.32
CA MET A 1 26.28 48.08 -50.14
C MET A 1 26.00 47.34 -48.85
N SER A 2 25.98 46.00 -48.86
CA SER A 2 25.49 45.21 -47.74
C SER A 2 26.54 45.13 -46.62
N GLN A 3 26.18 45.57 -45.41
CA GLN A 3 26.97 45.29 -44.21
C GLN A 3 26.78 43.82 -43.85
N THR A 4 27.66 42.96 -44.37
CA THR A 4 27.71 41.53 -44.02
C THR A 4 29.06 41.24 -43.38
N GLY A 5 29.23 41.63 -42.11
CA GLY A 5 30.51 41.46 -41.41
C GLY A 5 30.45 41.57 -39.89
N GLY A 6 29.27 41.44 -39.29
CA GLY A 6 29.16 41.42 -37.83
C GLY A 6 29.69 40.11 -37.25
N THR A 7 30.57 40.17 -36.26
CA THR A 7 31.04 38.99 -35.51
C THR A 7 30.35 38.93 -34.15
N ARG A 8 29.78 37.76 -33.84
CA ARG A 8 29.27 37.42 -32.50
C ARG A 8 30.25 36.49 -31.82
N SER A 9 30.63 36.80 -30.59
CA SER A 9 31.48 35.92 -29.79
C SER A 9 31.02 35.90 -28.33
N THR A 10 31.34 34.81 -27.62
CA THR A 10 31.12 34.73 -26.18
C THR A 10 32.47 34.51 -25.51
N ASN A 11 32.82 35.42 -24.61
CA ASN A 11 34.14 35.47 -24.01
C ASN A 11 34.01 35.70 -22.50
N GLU A 12 35.02 35.25 -21.75
CA GLU A 12 35.17 35.66 -20.37
C GLU A 12 35.87 37.02 -20.32
N ASN A 13 35.33 37.91 -19.50
CA ASN A 13 35.84 39.24 -19.28
C ASN A 13 36.01 39.49 -17.78
N ILE A 14 36.90 40.41 -17.44
CA ILE A 14 37.18 40.80 -16.05
C ILE A 14 36.81 42.28 -15.94
N THR A 15 35.95 42.60 -14.98
CA THR A 15 35.57 43.98 -14.66
C THR A 15 36.71 44.71 -13.95
N GLN A 16 36.65 46.04 -13.84
CA GLN A 16 37.68 46.83 -13.15
C GLN A 16 37.92 46.39 -11.69
N ASN A 17 36.88 45.90 -11.00
CA ASN A 17 37.00 45.38 -9.64
C ASN A 17 37.43 43.90 -9.57
N GLY A 18 37.87 43.30 -10.69
CA GLY A 18 38.39 41.94 -10.74
C GLY A 18 37.34 40.83 -10.84
N LYS A 19 36.04 41.15 -10.92
CA LYS A 19 34.97 40.16 -11.08
C LYS A 19 35.03 39.57 -12.50
N ARG A 20 35.05 38.24 -12.59
CA ARG A 20 34.90 37.52 -13.86
C ARG A 20 33.42 37.49 -14.27
N ILE A 21 33.14 37.90 -15.50
CA ILE A 21 31.82 37.88 -16.13
C ILE A 21 31.90 37.21 -17.50
N THR A 22 30.84 36.53 -17.90
CA THR A 22 30.70 36.03 -19.26
C THR A 22 29.97 37.07 -20.08
N CYS A 23 30.63 37.58 -21.11
CA CYS A 23 30.06 38.58 -21.99
C CYS A 23 29.76 38.00 -23.36
N GLU A 24 28.64 38.43 -23.92
CA GLU A 24 28.30 38.23 -25.31
C GLU A 24 28.59 39.51 -26.09
N TRP A 25 29.47 39.38 -27.09
CA TRP A 25 30.00 40.47 -27.88
C TRP A 25 29.39 40.46 -29.27
N TYR A 26 29.01 41.64 -29.74
CA TYR A 26 28.55 41.90 -31.10
C TYR A 26 29.39 43.03 -31.66
N ASN A 27 30.23 42.72 -32.64
CA ASN A 27 31.16 43.67 -33.23
C ASN A 27 30.82 43.87 -34.70
N ALA A 28 30.69 45.12 -35.14
CA ALA A 28 30.51 45.48 -36.54
C ALA A 28 31.64 46.43 -36.97
N PRO A 29 32.36 46.14 -38.07
CA PRO A 29 33.35 47.06 -38.60
C PRO A 29 32.65 48.31 -39.15
N LEU A 30 33.20 49.48 -38.84
CA LEU A 30 32.81 50.74 -39.46
C LEU A 30 33.71 50.96 -40.67
N VAL A 31 33.10 51.08 -41.86
CA VAL A 31 33.81 51.23 -43.13
C VAL A 31 33.55 52.59 -43.74
N SER A 32 34.58 53.21 -44.32
CA SER A 32 34.46 54.46 -45.08
C SER A 32 33.79 54.23 -46.44
N GLU A 33 33.45 55.31 -47.14
CA GLU A 33 32.92 55.23 -48.52
C GLU A 33 33.91 54.58 -49.50
N ALA A 34 35.21 54.67 -49.22
CA ALA A 34 36.26 54.02 -50.00
C ALA A 34 36.43 52.51 -49.67
N GLY A 35 35.68 51.98 -48.69
CA GLY A 35 35.74 50.59 -48.26
C GLY A 35 36.80 50.27 -47.20
N GLU A 36 37.47 51.28 -46.64
CA GLU A 36 38.49 51.10 -45.62
C GLU A 36 37.86 50.97 -44.22
N VAL A 37 38.37 50.07 -43.38
CA VAL A 37 37.91 49.94 -41.99
C VAL A 37 38.45 51.10 -41.16
N ILE A 38 37.55 51.96 -40.68
CA ILE A 38 37.87 53.15 -39.88
C ILE A 38 37.61 52.96 -38.38
N GLY A 39 36.97 51.86 -37.99
CA GLY A 39 36.73 51.55 -36.58
C GLY A 39 35.90 50.30 -36.37
N VAL A 40 35.52 50.07 -35.12
CA VAL A 40 34.61 48.99 -34.74
C VAL A 40 33.52 49.56 -33.83
N ALA A 41 32.27 49.21 -34.10
CA ALA A 41 31.17 49.41 -33.16
C ALA A 41 30.96 48.11 -32.40
N SER A 42 31.01 48.17 -31.07
CA SER A 42 30.88 47.01 -30.18
C SER A 42 29.68 47.18 -29.26
N PHE A 43 28.85 46.15 -29.18
CA PHE A 43 27.80 46.00 -28.18
C PHE A 43 28.08 44.76 -27.33
N VAL A 44 27.99 44.90 -26.00
CA VAL A 44 28.41 43.87 -25.04
C VAL A 44 27.33 43.68 -24.00
N MET A 45 26.91 42.43 -23.79
CA MET A 45 25.96 42.06 -22.75
C MET A 45 26.63 41.12 -21.74
N ASP A 46 26.53 41.45 -20.45
CA ASP A 46 26.83 40.49 -19.39
C ASP A 46 25.71 39.44 -19.33
N ILE A 47 26.05 38.19 -19.62
CA ILE A 47 25.12 37.05 -19.62
C ILE A 47 25.42 36.07 -18.47
N SER A 48 26.24 36.47 -17.49
CA SER A 48 26.68 35.61 -16.39
C SER A 48 25.51 35.06 -15.57
N ASP A 49 24.54 35.91 -15.23
CA ASP A 49 23.39 35.52 -14.42
C ASP A 49 22.50 34.53 -15.17
N ARG A 50 22.22 34.82 -16.44
CA ARG A 50 21.44 33.95 -17.31
C ARG A 50 22.08 32.57 -17.44
N ARG A 51 23.38 32.49 -17.75
CA ARG A 51 24.08 31.19 -17.87
C ARG A 51 24.14 30.42 -16.57
N ARG A 52 24.36 31.09 -15.43
CA ARG A 52 24.35 30.43 -14.12
C ARG A 52 22.98 29.86 -13.79
N ALA A 53 21.90 30.60 -14.10
CA ALA A 53 20.54 30.12 -13.94
C ALA A 53 20.25 28.92 -14.87
N GLU A 54 20.64 28.98 -16.14
CA GLU A 54 20.49 27.88 -17.11
C GLU A 54 21.21 26.61 -16.64
N ILE A 55 22.46 26.71 -16.19
CA ILE A 55 23.24 25.57 -15.67
C ILE A 55 22.59 25.01 -14.40
N THR A 56 22.17 25.87 -13.47
CA THR A 56 21.53 25.45 -12.22
C THR A 56 20.21 24.75 -12.49
N LEU A 57 19.41 25.26 -13.43
CA LEU A 57 18.16 24.66 -13.86
C LEU A 57 18.40 23.28 -14.47
N GLN A 58 19.37 23.17 -15.38
CA GLN A 58 19.74 21.90 -16.01
C GLN A 58 20.16 20.86 -14.97
N GLN A 59 21.08 21.21 -14.06
CA GLN A 59 21.54 20.31 -13.01
C GLN A 59 20.41 19.90 -12.04
N THR A 60 19.48 20.82 -11.78
CA THR A 60 18.32 20.52 -10.93
C THR A 60 17.36 19.57 -11.63
N ASN A 61 17.13 19.78 -12.93
CA ASN A 61 16.27 18.90 -13.73
C ASN A 61 16.85 17.49 -13.82
N GLU A 62 18.13 17.34 -14.12
CA GLU A 62 18.82 16.03 -14.15
C GLU A 62 18.71 15.30 -12.80
N LYS A 63 18.88 16.03 -11.69
CA LYS A 63 18.69 15.47 -10.33
C LYS A 63 17.25 15.07 -10.05
N LEU A 64 16.27 15.85 -10.51
CA LEU A 64 14.85 15.54 -10.34
C LEU A 64 14.47 14.31 -11.17
N GLU A 65 14.89 14.24 -12.42
CA GLU A 65 14.67 13.08 -13.29
C GLU A 65 15.28 11.81 -12.69
N ALA A 66 16.51 11.87 -12.19
CA ALA A 66 17.13 10.73 -11.50
C ALA A 66 16.35 10.30 -10.24
N ARG A 67 15.84 11.26 -9.46
CA ARG A 67 15.02 10.97 -8.27
C ARG A 67 13.66 10.38 -8.64
N VAL A 68 13.03 10.87 -9.71
CA VAL A 68 11.77 10.34 -10.23
C VAL A 68 11.99 8.91 -10.70
N ALA A 69 12.98 8.67 -11.57
CA ALA A 69 13.29 7.33 -12.07
C ALA A 69 13.56 6.33 -10.94
N LYS A 70 14.35 6.73 -9.92
CA LYS A 70 14.58 5.88 -8.75
C LYS A 70 13.29 5.57 -7.99
N ARG A 71 12.48 6.59 -7.69
CA ARG A 71 11.23 6.39 -6.93
C ARG A 71 10.20 5.57 -7.72
N THR A 72 10.15 5.71 -9.03
CA THR A 72 9.28 4.90 -9.89
C THR A 72 9.71 3.43 -9.82
N ALA A 73 11.00 3.13 -9.95
CA ALA A 73 11.49 1.76 -9.82
C ALA A 73 11.24 1.16 -8.42
N ASP A 74 11.47 1.95 -7.36
CA ASP A 74 11.18 1.52 -5.99
C ASP A 74 9.66 1.22 -5.81
N LEU A 75 8.78 2.02 -6.41
CA LEU A 75 7.34 1.82 -6.35
C LEU A 75 6.88 0.61 -7.17
N GLU A 76 7.42 0.40 -8.37
CA GLU A 76 7.13 -0.77 -9.20
C GLU A 76 7.50 -2.07 -8.46
N GLN A 77 8.67 -2.08 -7.81
CA GLN A 77 9.09 -3.23 -6.99
C GLN A 77 8.11 -3.52 -5.85
N VAL A 78 7.63 -2.48 -5.15
CA VAL A 78 6.66 -2.65 -4.07
C VAL A 78 5.31 -3.14 -4.59
N ILE A 79 4.88 -2.66 -5.76
CA ILE A 79 3.64 -3.12 -6.40
C ILE A 79 3.73 -4.61 -6.72
N ASP A 80 4.83 -5.07 -7.29
CA ASP A 80 5.03 -6.49 -7.61
C ASP A 80 5.02 -7.36 -6.35
N GLN A 81 5.64 -6.90 -5.26
CA GLN A 81 5.60 -7.60 -3.97
C GLN A 81 4.18 -7.69 -3.39
N LEU A 82 3.42 -6.61 -3.45
CA LEU A 82 2.05 -6.58 -2.95
C LEU A 82 1.13 -7.49 -3.77
N HIS A 83 1.29 -7.54 -5.08
CA HIS A 83 0.53 -8.47 -5.92
C HIS A 83 0.82 -9.93 -5.55
N ALA A 84 2.09 -10.30 -5.36
CA ALA A 84 2.45 -11.64 -4.92
C ALA A 84 1.82 -12.00 -3.56
N GLU A 85 1.83 -11.07 -2.59
CA GLU A 85 1.21 -11.32 -1.29
C GLU A 85 -0.32 -11.46 -1.39
N ILE A 86 -0.98 -10.69 -2.27
CA ILE A 86 -2.42 -10.81 -2.52
C ILE A 86 -2.75 -12.19 -3.09
N ASP A 87 -1.98 -12.65 -4.08
CA ASP A 87 -2.20 -13.96 -4.72
C ASP A 87 -2.04 -15.11 -3.69
N ASP A 88 -1.01 -15.04 -2.85
CA ASP A 88 -0.79 -16.02 -1.77
C ASP A 88 -1.96 -16.03 -0.76
N ARG A 89 -2.47 -14.85 -0.38
CA ARG A 89 -3.62 -14.75 0.52
C ARG A 89 -4.88 -15.33 -0.09
N ILE A 90 -5.14 -15.06 -1.36
CA ILE A 90 -6.30 -15.59 -2.09
C ILE A 90 -6.24 -17.12 -2.12
N GLN A 91 -5.07 -17.69 -2.39
CA GLN A 91 -4.88 -19.15 -2.41
C GLN A 91 -5.15 -19.75 -1.03
N ALA A 92 -4.57 -19.19 0.02
CA ALA A 92 -4.78 -19.65 1.39
C ALA A 92 -6.25 -19.55 1.84
N GLU A 93 -6.94 -18.45 1.50
CA GLU A 93 -8.37 -18.29 1.78
C GLU A 93 -9.22 -19.32 1.02
N THR A 94 -8.87 -19.61 -0.23
CA THR A 94 -9.56 -20.60 -1.06
C THR A 94 -9.43 -22.01 -0.48
N GLU A 95 -8.22 -22.39 -0.07
CA GLU A 95 -7.95 -23.68 0.58
C GLU A 95 -8.68 -23.80 1.92
N LEU A 96 -8.63 -22.76 2.74
CA LEU A 96 -9.35 -22.71 4.00
C LEU A 96 -10.85 -22.86 3.79
N ARG A 97 -11.41 -22.14 2.82
CA ARG A 97 -12.83 -22.21 2.49
C ARG A 97 -13.23 -23.60 2.00
N ALA A 98 -12.41 -24.22 1.15
CA ALA A 98 -12.64 -25.59 0.67
C ALA A 98 -12.64 -26.59 1.84
N SER A 99 -11.68 -26.47 2.77
CA SER A 99 -11.61 -27.31 3.98
C SER A 99 -12.83 -27.10 4.90
N GLN A 100 -13.22 -25.84 5.15
CA GLN A 100 -14.42 -25.51 5.93
C GLN A 100 -15.69 -26.09 5.31
N GLN A 101 -15.81 -26.01 4.00
CA GLN A 101 -16.97 -26.53 3.28
C GLN A 101 -17.00 -28.07 3.30
N LEU A 102 -15.85 -28.72 3.18
CA LEU A 102 -15.74 -30.16 3.36
C LEU A 102 -16.20 -30.59 4.75
N LEU A 103 -15.70 -29.94 5.80
CA LEU A 103 -16.10 -30.23 7.18
C LEU A 103 -17.61 -30.00 7.39
N GLN A 104 -18.16 -28.93 6.82
CA GLN A 104 -19.60 -28.68 6.89
C GLN A 104 -20.40 -29.78 6.18
N ASN A 105 -19.97 -30.20 4.99
CA ASN A 105 -20.63 -31.27 4.24
C ASN A 105 -20.58 -32.61 5.00
N ILE A 106 -19.47 -32.94 5.67
CA ILE A 106 -19.34 -34.14 6.49
C ILE A 106 -20.31 -34.07 7.68
N LEU A 107 -20.34 -32.94 8.38
CA LEU A 107 -21.23 -32.73 9.51
C LEU A 107 -22.71 -32.80 9.11
N ASP A 108 -23.09 -32.22 7.97
CA ASP A 108 -24.50 -32.16 7.54
C ASP A 108 -25.04 -33.47 6.97
N ASN A 109 -24.17 -34.38 6.52
CA ASN A 109 -24.57 -35.70 6.01
C ASN A 109 -24.37 -36.84 7.00
N THR A 110 -23.81 -36.59 8.20
CA THR A 110 -23.73 -37.61 9.24
C THR A 110 -25.12 -37.89 9.83
N GLY A 111 -25.39 -39.16 10.15
CA GLY A 111 -26.60 -39.56 10.86
C GLY A 111 -26.61 -39.17 12.35
N ALA A 112 -25.49 -38.66 12.87
CA ALA A 112 -25.38 -38.23 14.26
C ALA A 112 -25.94 -36.82 14.50
N TYR A 113 -26.38 -36.57 15.73
CA TYR A 113 -26.75 -35.24 16.21
C TYR A 113 -25.52 -34.54 16.78
N VAL A 114 -24.97 -33.56 16.05
CA VAL A 114 -23.71 -32.89 16.42
C VAL A 114 -23.99 -31.44 16.75
N PHE A 115 -23.49 -30.98 17.91
CA PHE A 115 -23.56 -29.57 18.31
C PHE A 115 -22.35 -29.18 19.16
N VAL A 116 -22.03 -27.88 19.19
CA VAL A 116 -20.99 -27.27 20.01
C VAL A 116 -21.59 -26.09 20.75
N LYS A 117 -21.22 -25.91 22.03
CA LYS A 117 -21.63 -24.78 22.87
C LYS A 117 -20.42 -24.06 23.44
N ASP A 118 -20.50 -22.73 23.52
CA ASP A 118 -19.45 -21.91 24.10
C ASP A 118 -19.79 -21.55 25.56
N TYR A 119 -19.20 -22.31 26.49
CA TYR A 119 -19.33 -22.10 27.93
C TYR A 119 -18.27 -21.17 28.54
N LEU A 120 -17.33 -20.67 27.74
CA LEU A 120 -16.26 -19.81 28.21
C LEU A 120 -16.60 -18.34 28.04
N HIS A 121 -17.14 -17.97 26.88
CA HIS A 121 -17.37 -16.56 26.54
C HIS A 121 -18.86 -16.21 26.37
N ASN A 122 -19.70 -17.21 26.09
CA ASN A 122 -21.08 -16.97 25.63
C ASN A 122 -22.13 -17.79 26.41
N ASP A 123 -21.89 -18.04 27.70
CA ASP A 123 -22.86 -18.66 28.63
C ASP A 123 -23.60 -19.90 28.09
N GLY A 124 -22.87 -20.80 27.41
CA GLY A 124 -23.41 -22.05 26.90
C GLY A 124 -24.26 -21.91 25.64
N LYS A 125 -24.19 -20.77 24.94
CA LYS A 125 -24.85 -20.58 23.64
C LYS A 125 -24.31 -21.56 22.60
N TYR A 126 -25.20 -22.01 21.71
CA TYR A 126 -24.85 -22.91 20.61
C TYR A 126 -23.95 -22.20 19.58
N LEU A 127 -22.76 -22.74 19.34
CA LEU A 127 -21.79 -22.22 18.36
C LEU A 127 -21.91 -22.92 17.00
N LEU A 128 -22.19 -24.23 17.03
CA LEU A 128 -22.33 -25.08 15.85
C LEU A 128 -23.42 -26.11 16.09
N MET A 129 -24.16 -26.46 15.04
CA MET A 129 -25.00 -27.64 14.98
C MET A 129 -25.06 -28.13 13.53
N ASN A 130 -25.21 -29.44 13.34
CA ASN A 130 -25.40 -30.01 12.00
C ASN A 130 -26.88 -30.06 11.60
N ARG A 131 -27.14 -30.28 10.31
CA ARG A 131 -28.50 -30.40 9.75
C ARG A 131 -29.42 -31.37 10.51
N GLN A 132 -28.91 -32.49 10.97
CA GLN A 132 -29.71 -33.48 11.72
C GLN A 132 -30.28 -32.89 13.02
N PHE A 133 -29.49 -32.06 13.70
CA PHE A 133 -29.92 -31.37 14.91
C PHE A 133 -30.96 -30.27 14.61
N GLU A 134 -30.81 -29.58 13.48
CA GLU A 134 -31.78 -28.59 12.98
C GLU A 134 -33.16 -29.22 12.75
N VAL A 135 -33.20 -30.37 12.08
CA VAL A 135 -34.42 -31.13 11.82
C VAL A 135 -35.05 -31.63 13.11
N LEU A 136 -34.25 -32.09 14.08
CA LEU A 136 -34.74 -32.57 15.38
C LEU A 136 -35.46 -31.46 16.16
N LEU A 137 -34.92 -30.24 16.12
CA LEU A 137 -35.46 -29.10 16.88
C LEU A 137 -36.46 -28.26 16.09
N ASN A 138 -36.62 -28.55 14.79
CA ASN A 138 -37.52 -27.83 13.88
C ASN A 138 -37.33 -26.30 13.94
N CYS A 139 -36.08 -25.85 13.87
CA CYS A 139 -35.71 -24.44 14.03
C CYS A 139 -34.54 -24.08 13.11
N ASP A 140 -34.51 -22.85 12.58
CA ASP A 140 -33.40 -22.38 11.74
C ASP A 140 -32.08 -22.28 12.52
N ARG A 141 -31.02 -22.87 11.97
CA ARG A 141 -29.68 -22.89 12.59
C ARG A 141 -29.07 -21.51 12.82
N GLN A 142 -29.40 -20.49 12.00
CA GLN A 142 -28.86 -19.14 12.20
C GLN A 142 -29.49 -18.45 13.41
N ALA A 143 -30.79 -18.60 13.58
CA ALA A 143 -31.51 -18.11 14.75
C ALA A 143 -31.06 -18.78 16.07
N MET A 144 -30.44 -19.96 16.00
CA MET A 144 -30.00 -20.75 17.15
C MET A 144 -28.58 -20.43 17.63
N ARG A 145 -27.71 -19.87 16.77
CA ARG A 145 -26.28 -19.64 17.03
C ARG A 145 -25.97 -18.67 18.19
N GLN A 146 -26.99 -18.11 18.81
CA GLN A 146 -26.87 -17.16 19.93
C GLN A 146 -27.83 -17.47 21.08
N LYS A 147 -28.50 -18.62 21.04
CA LYS A 147 -29.44 -19.06 22.07
C LYS A 147 -28.80 -20.14 22.94
N ASN A 148 -29.22 -20.25 24.20
CA ASN A 148 -28.82 -21.33 25.11
C ASN A 148 -29.99 -22.30 25.35
N ASP A 149 -29.79 -23.31 26.20
CA ASP A 149 -30.83 -24.30 26.50
C ASP A 149 -32.13 -23.70 27.07
N TYR A 150 -32.03 -22.64 27.87
CA TYR A 150 -33.17 -21.99 28.52
C TYR A 150 -33.98 -21.11 27.56
N ASP A 151 -33.34 -20.61 26.50
CA ASP A 151 -34.01 -19.87 25.42
C ASP A 151 -34.82 -20.78 24.49
N LEU A 152 -34.53 -22.10 24.52
CA LEU A 152 -34.98 -23.06 23.51
C LEU A 152 -35.90 -24.14 24.05
N PHE A 153 -35.70 -24.53 25.30
CA PHE A 153 -36.46 -25.61 25.93
C PHE A 153 -37.17 -25.10 27.19
N PRO A 154 -38.34 -25.67 27.52
CA PRO A 154 -38.97 -25.43 28.82
C PRO A 154 -37.99 -25.71 29.96
N LYS A 155 -38.06 -24.89 31.02
CA LYS A 155 -37.14 -24.90 32.16
C LYS A 155 -36.77 -26.31 32.69
N PRO A 156 -37.72 -27.27 32.85
CA PRO A 156 -37.38 -28.62 33.31
C PRO A 156 -36.40 -29.37 32.38
N ILE A 157 -36.56 -29.21 31.07
CA ILE A 157 -35.73 -29.85 30.05
C ILE A 157 -34.40 -29.10 29.93
N ALA A 158 -34.42 -27.77 29.94
CA ALA A 158 -33.22 -26.94 29.93
C ALA A 158 -32.30 -27.24 31.12
N ASP A 159 -32.86 -27.35 32.34
CA ASP A 159 -32.12 -27.73 33.54
C ASP A 159 -31.45 -29.11 33.41
N GLN A 160 -32.13 -30.08 32.78
CA GLN A 160 -31.59 -31.42 32.55
C GLN A 160 -30.44 -31.40 31.53
N LEU A 161 -30.59 -30.69 30.42
CA LEU A 161 -29.55 -30.52 29.40
C LEU A 161 -28.33 -29.79 29.97
N TYR A 162 -28.57 -28.69 30.70
CA TYR A 162 -27.52 -27.93 31.37
C TYR A 162 -26.76 -28.79 32.38
N LYS A 163 -27.45 -29.55 33.24
CA LYS A 163 -26.80 -30.46 34.22
C LYS A 163 -26.00 -31.58 33.56
N THR A 164 -26.44 -32.08 32.41
CA THR A 164 -25.77 -33.17 31.69
C THR A 164 -24.48 -32.68 31.05
N ILE A 165 -24.50 -31.50 30.43
CA ILE A 165 -23.36 -30.96 29.67
C ILE A 165 -22.39 -30.16 30.56
N SER A 166 -22.89 -29.46 31.60
CA SER A 166 -22.04 -28.71 32.55
C SER A 166 -21.11 -29.60 33.37
N LYS A 167 -21.47 -30.86 33.61
CA LYS A 167 -20.58 -31.86 34.22
C LYS A 167 -19.29 -32.05 33.41
N PHE A 168 -19.35 -31.94 32.07
CA PHE A 168 -18.19 -32.01 31.20
C PHE A 168 -17.40 -30.68 31.15
N SER A 169 -18.07 -29.52 31.25
CA SER A 169 -17.40 -28.21 31.23
C SER A 169 -16.67 -27.86 32.54
N LEU A 170 -17.21 -28.27 33.70
CA LEU A 170 -16.56 -28.14 35.02
C LEU A 170 -15.25 -28.95 35.11
N ALA A 171 -15.18 -30.10 34.41
CA ALA A 171 -13.94 -30.87 34.27
C ALA A 171 -12.89 -30.12 33.42
N ALA A 172 -13.30 -29.44 32.35
CA ALA A 172 -12.41 -28.63 31.50
C ALA A 172 -11.85 -27.40 32.23
N ARG A 173 -12.68 -26.71 33.06
CA ARG A 173 -12.22 -25.58 33.91
C ARG A 173 -11.17 -26.00 34.95
N ARG A 174 -11.24 -27.22 35.48
CA ARG A 174 -10.22 -27.79 36.38
C ARG A 174 -8.91 -28.12 35.65
N CYS A 175 -8.97 -28.51 34.38
CA CYS A 175 -7.78 -28.85 33.60
C CYS A 175 -6.98 -27.61 33.16
N ASN A 176 -7.65 -26.51 32.78
CA ASN A 176 -6.98 -25.25 32.42
C ASN A 176 -6.30 -24.54 33.61
N LYS A 177 -6.83 -24.68 34.83
CA LYS A 177 -6.16 -24.18 36.06
C LYS A 177 -4.88 -24.95 36.41
N LYS A 178 -4.72 -26.20 35.96
CA LYS A 178 -3.49 -26.99 36.19
C LYS A 178 -2.38 -26.70 35.17
N LYS A 179 -2.73 -26.26 33.96
CA LYS A 179 -1.75 -25.89 32.92
C LYS A 179 -1.17 -24.47 33.08
N SER A 180 -1.77 -23.64 33.91
CA SER A 180 -1.31 -22.26 34.20
C SER A 180 -0.44 -22.17 35.45
N SER A 181 -0.10 -23.30 36.08
CA SER A 181 0.84 -23.37 37.22
C SER A 181 2.02 -24.33 36.97
N CYS A 182 2.37 -24.58 35.71
CA CYS A 182 3.57 -25.34 35.34
C CYS A 182 4.36 -24.56 34.28
#